data_AF-A0A7Y6XLN2-F1
#
_entry.id   AF-A0A7Y6XLN2-F1
#
_cell.length_a   1.000
_cell.length_b   1.000
_cell.length_c   1.000
_cell.angle_alpha   90.00
_cell.angle_beta   90.00
_cell.angle_gamma   90.00
#
_symmetry.space_group_name_H-M   'P 1'
#
loop_
_entity.id
_entity.type
_entity.pdbx_description
1 polymer ?
#
loop_
_entity_poly.entity_id
_entity_poly.type
_entity_poly.pdbx_seq_one_letter_code
_entity_poly.pdbx_strand_id
1 'polypeptide(L)'
;MKQRLLDDVSTASPQRHGGDSRSTVLLPALTLVSHPLASRVGERFVMESLPRGREVALSRNEPLFTRVDEVVGRPLADPFVSRRALRFL
;
A
#
# COMPACT_ATOMS: atom_id res chain seq x y z
N MET A 1 -3.48 -2.59 -50.46
CA MET A 1 -2.30 -3.33 -49.94
C MET A 1 -1.61 -2.40 -48.94
N LYS A 2 -1.95 -2.41 -47.65
CA LYS A 2 -1.51 -3.30 -46.56
C LYS A 2 0.02 -3.43 -46.47
N GLN A 3 0.63 -2.63 -45.59
CA GLN A 3 1.80 -3.03 -44.79
C GLN A 3 1.82 -2.23 -43.47
N ARG A 4 1.19 -2.84 -42.46
CA ARG A 4 1.62 -2.72 -41.06
C ARG A 4 2.97 -3.42 -40.95
N LEU A 5 3.93 -2.82 -40.24
CA LEU A 5 4.96 -3.41 -39.38
C LEU A 5 5.99 -2.29 -39.19
N LEU A 6 6.25 -1.77 -37.99
CA LEU A 6 6.46 -2.47 -36.74
C LEU A 6 5.92 -1.58 -35.62
N ASP A 7 4.93 -2.10 -34.91
CA ASP A 7 4.52 -1.54 -33.62
C ASP A 7 5.71 -1.69 -32.67
N ASP A 8 6.29 -0.56 -32.27
CA ASP A 8 7.17 -0.48 -31.10
C ASP A 8 6.28 -0.66 -29.85
N VAL A 9 5.91 -1.92 -29.58
CA VAL A 9 5.11 -2.30 -28.41
C VAL A 9 6.04 -2.35 -27.20
N SER A 10 6.38 -1.17 -26.69
CA SER A 10 6.89 -1.06 -25.34
C SER A 10 5.71 -1.13 -24.36
N THR A 11 5.57 -2.24 -23.63
CA THR A 11 4.58 -2.44 -22.55
C THR A 11 4.85 -1.52 -21.34
N ALA A 12 5.96 -0.80 -21.33
CA ALA A 12 6.38 0.04 -20.22
C ALA A 12 6.41 1.52 -20.61
N SER A 13 5.23 2.10 -20.85
CA SER A 13 5.08 3.56 -20.86
C SER A 13 3.67 3.92 -20.43
N PRO A 14 3.46 4.41 -19.18
CA PRO A 14 2.18 5.00 -18.85
C PRO A 14 1.98 6.24 -19.72
N GLN A 15 0.87 6.27 -20.45
CA GLN A 15 0.39 7.47 -21.14
C GLN A 15 0.25 8.58 -20.10
N ARG A 16 0.97 9.68 -20.26
CA ARG A 16 0.78 10.90 -19.45
C ARG A 16 -0.56 11.51 -19.82
N HIS A 17 -1.62 11.11 -19.11
CA HIS A 17 -2.91 11.79 -19.17
C HIS A 17 -2.72 13.20 -18.61
N GLY A 18 -2.51 14.18 -19.50
CA GLY A 18 -2.71 15.59 -19.22
C GLY A 18 -4.22 15.85 -19.15
N GLY A 19 -4.78 15.75 -17.95
CA GLY A 19 -6.19 16.01 -17.70
C GLY A 19 -6.41 16.23 -16.21
N ASP A 20 -6.60 17.49 -15.85
CA ASP A 20 -7.01 17.98 -14.53
C ASP A 20 -6.28 17.32 -13.35
N SER A 21 -5.06 17.80 -13.10
CA SER A 21 -4.22 17.39 -11.97
C SER A 21 -4.86 17.83 -10.66
N ARG A 22 -5.90 17.12 -10.22
CA ARG A 22 -6.16 16.95 -8.78
C ARG A 22 -4.82 16.55 -8.20
N SER A 23 -4.27 17.39 -7.34
CA SER A 23 -3.01 17.10 -6.66
C SER A 23 -3.18 15.79 -5.90
N THR A 24 -2.69 14.69 -6.48
CA THR A 24 -2.69 13.39 -5.80
C THR A 24 -1.71 13.51 -4.65
N VAL A 25 -2.23 13.55 -3.42
CA VAL A 25 -1.40 13.53 -2.22
C VAL A 25 -0.84 12.12 -2.08
N LEU A 26 0.48 11.98 -2.18
CA LEU A 26 1.16 10.72 -1.90
C LEU A 26 1.22 10.54 -0.38
N LEU A 27 0.76 9.40 0.09
CA LEU A 27 0.78 9.04 1.51
C LEU A 27 1.66 7.81 1.73
N PRO A 28 2.47 7.78 2.80
CA PRO A 28 3.20 6.58 3.18
C PRO A 28 2.22 5.47 3.59
N ALA A 29 2.59 4.23 3.30
CA ALA A 29 1.82 3.06 3.68
C ALA A 29 2.74 1.92 4.11
N LEU A 30 2.30 1.17 5.12
CA LEU A 30 2.91 -0.10 5.49
C LEU A 30 2.24 -1.21 4.68
N THR A 31 3.04 -2.04 4.01
CA THR A 31 2.53 -3.20 3.24
C THR A 31 3.10 -4.47 3.84
N LEU A 32 2.26 -5.49 4.02
CA LEU A 32 2.71 -6.81 4.48
C LEU A 32 3.43 -7.53 3.34
N VAL A 33 4.76 -7.58 3.40
CA VAL A 33 5.60 -8.33 2.44
C VAL A 33 5.68 -9.81 2.79
N SER A 34 5.51 -10.16 4.06
CA SER A 34 5.46 -11.54 4.56
C SER A 34 4.56 -11.62 5.80
N HIS A 35 3.93 -12.78 5.99
CA HIS A 35 3.11 -13.10 7.15
C HIS A 35 2.93 -14.63 7.25
N PRO A 36 2.86 -15.24 8.45
CA PRO A 36 2.67 -16.70 8.62
C PRO A 36 1.46 -17.25 7.87
N LEU A 37 0.38 -16.49 7.84
CA LEU A 37 -0.74 -16.71 6.91
C LEU A 37 -0.43 -16.03 5.56
N ALA A 38 0.05 -16.81 4.58
CA ALA A 38 0.50 -16.30 3.28
C ALA A 38 -0.55 -15.49 2.52
N SER A 39 -1.84 -15.79 2.72
CA SER A 39 -2.91 -15.02 2.07
C SER A 39 -2.87 -13.53 2.44
N ARG A 40 -2.28 -13.15 3.58
CA ARG A 40 -2.22 -11.76 4.03
C ARG A 40 -1.21 -10.87 3.31
N VAL A 41 -0.31 -11.45 2.52
CA VAL A 41 0.66 -10.67 1.76
C VAL A 41 -0.08 -9.67 0.86
N GLY A 42 0.37 -8.42 0.88
CA GLY A 42 -0.25 -7.31 0.14
C GLY A 42 -1.33 -6.53 0.91
N GLU A 43 -1.78 -6.98 2.09
CA GLU A 43 -2.56 -6.12 2.99
C GLU A 43 -1.73 -4.89 3.39
N ARG A 44 -2.40 -3.74 3.55
CA ARG A 44 -1.76 -2.45 3.79
C ARG A 44 -2.43 -1.63 4.89
N PHE A 45 -1.67 -0.73 5.48
CA PHE A 45 -2.15 0.34 6.34
C PHE A 45 -1.61 1.68 5.83
N VAL A 46 -2.51 2.60 5.48
CA VAL A 46 -2.14 3.96 5.02
C VAL A 46 -1.89 4.84 6.24
N MET A 47 -0.72 5.46 6.30
CA MET A 47 -0.26 6.25 7.44
C MET A 47 -0.71 7.71 7.32
N GLU A 48 -2.02 7.95 7.21
CA GLU A 48 -2.59 9.31 7.03
C GLU A 48 -2.25 10.29 8.17
N SER A 49 -2.02 9.74 9.37
CA SER A 49 -1.65 10.48 10.57
C SER A 49 -0.23 11.06 10.49
N LEU A 50 0.70 10.38 9.81
CA LEU A 50 2.12 10.74 9.84
C LEU A 50 2.39 12.12 9.20
N PRO A 51 1.87 12.47 8.00
CA PRO A 51 2.02 13.81 7.44
C PRO A 51 1.35 14.92 8.27
N ARG A 52 0.50 14.56 9.24
CA ARG A 52 -0.16 15.50 10.16
C ARG A 52 0.61 15.65 11.47
N GLY A 53 1.83 15.12 11.56
CA GLY A 53 2.67 15.13 12.76
C GLY A 53 2.12 14.24 13.89
N ARG A 54 1.29 13.25 13.55
CA ARG A 54 0.74 12.29 14.51
C ARG A 54 1.44 10.95 14.38
N GLU A 55 1.82 10.42 15.52
CA GLU A 55 2.50 9.13 15.62
C GLU A 55 1.62 7.99 15.08
N VAL A 56 2.27 7.00 14.46
CA VAL A 56 1.67 5.71 14.08
C VAL A 56 2.32 4.59 14.90
N ALA A 57 1.49 3.84 15.63
CA ALA A 57 1.91 2.65 16.36
C ALA A 57 1.81 1.39 15.48
N LEU A 58 2.84 0.56 15.51
CA LEU A 58 2.88 -0.77 14.89
C LEU A 58 3.23 -1.83 15.93
N SER A 59 2.37 -2.83 16.08
CA SER A 59 2.52 -3.98 16.95
C SER A 59 1.75 -5.18 16.38
N ARG A 60 1.74 -6.29 17.13
CA ARG A 60 0.83 -7.42 16.86
C ARG A 60 -0.64 -7.01 16.80
N ASN A 61 -1.05 -6.00 17.57
CA ASN A 61 -2.47 -5.69 17.81
C ASN A 61 -2.96 -4.42 17.11
N GLU A 62 -2.05 -3.64 16.51
CA GLU A 62 -2.36 -2.39 15.80
C GLU A 62 -1.25 -2.08 14.80
N PRO A 63 -1.50 -1.37 13.69
CA PRO A 63 -2.80 -0.89 13.24
C PRO A 63 -3.61 -2.02 12.57
N LEU A 64 -4.80 -1.68 12.07
CA LEU A 64 -5.60 -2.60 11.27
C LEU A 64 -5.17 -2.51 9.79
N PHE A 65 -4.69 -3.63 9.25
CA PHE A 65 -4.34 -3.79 7.86
C PHE A 65 -5.58 -4.22 7.07
N THR A 66 -5.68 -3.74 5.83
CA THR A 66 -6.78 -4.02 4.89
C THR A 66 -6.23 -4.46 3.54
N ARG A 67 -6.96 -5.30 2.80
CA ARG A 67 -6.71 -5.43 1.36
C ARG A 67 -7.26 -4.24 0.59
N VAL A 68 -6.84 -4.13 -0.68
CA VAL A 68 -7.54 -3.30 -1.65
C VAL A 68 -9.01 -3.74 -1.68
N ASP A 69 -9.93 -2.77 -1.60
CA ASP A 69 -11.39 -2.93 -1.53
C ASP A 69 -11.97 -3.50 -0.21
N GLU A 70 -11.14 -3.74 0.81
CA GLU A 70 -11.61 -4.20 2.12
C GLU A 70 -11.81 -3.02 3.07
N VAL A 71 -13.03 -2.87 3.60
CA VAL A 71 -13.39 -1.77 4.52
C VAL A 71 -13.04 -2.11 5.97
N VAL A 72 -13.09 -3.40 6.33
CA VAL A 72 -12.84 -3.86 7.70
C VAL A 72 -11.44 -4.46 7.77
N GLY A 73 -10.55 -3.78 8.49
CA GLY A 73 -9.19 -4.26 8.70
C GLY A 73 -9.06 -5.23 9.87
N ARG A 74 -7.89 -5.84 9.96
CA ARG A 74 -7.50 -6.70 11.09
C ARG A 74 -6.05 -6.41 11.51
N PRO A 75 -5.70 -6.63 12.78
CA PRO A 75 -4.36 -6.31 13.24
C PRO A 75 -3.31 -7.23 12.61
N LEU A 76 -2.03 -6.94 12.85
CA LEU A 76 -0.96 -7.78 12.34
C LEU A 76 -1.09 -9.23 12.82
N ALA A 77 -1.59 -9.49 14.03
CA ALA A 77 -1.92 -10.82 14.56
C ALA A 77 -0.85 -11.92 14.38
N ASP A 78 0.39 -11.52 14.07
CA ASP A 78 1.50 -12.42 13.87
C ASP A 78 1.99 -12.91 15.24
N PRO A 79 1.96 -14.23 15.51
CA PRO A 79 2.32 -14.79 16.80
C PRO A 79 3.79 -14.54 17.19
N PHE A 80 4.65 -14.22 16.21
CA PHE A 80 6.08 -13.96 16.43
C PHE A 80 6.41 -12.47 16.58
N VAL A 81 5.45 -11.57 16.32
CA VAL A 81 5.66 -10.11 16.48
C VAL A 81 5.27 -9.65 17.88
N SER A 82 6.00 -8.70 18.46
CA SER A 82 5.72 -8.18 19.80
C SER A 82 4.35 -7.48 19.91
N ARG A 83 3.73 -7.56 21.10
CA ARG A 83 2.58 -6.71 21.48
C ARG A 83 2.99 -5.29 21.87
N ARG A 84 4.28 -5.04 22.10
CA ARG A 84 4.79 -3.69 22.41
C ARG A 84 4.96 -2.92 21.09
N ALA A 85 4.33 -1.75 21.02
CA ALA A 85 4.35 -0.93 19.83
C ALA A 85 5.74 -0.35 19.52
N LEU A 86 6.10 -0.44 18.24
CA LEU A 86 7.07 0.43 17.58
C LEU A 86 6.35 1.69 17.11
N ARG A 87 7.04 2.83 17.15
CA ARG A 87 6.45 4.15 16.95
C ARG A 87 7.10 4.81 15.74
N PHE A 88 6.29 5.20 14.75
CA PHE A 88 6.71 6.06 13.64
C PHE A 88 6.30 7.50 13.96
N LEU A 89 7.26 8.42 13.86
CA LEU A 89 7.12 9.86 14.16
C LEU A 89 7.11 10.69 12.88
#